data_AF-A0A3N5MY46-F1
#
_entry.id   AF-A0A3N5MY46-F1
#
_cell.length_a   1.000
_cell.length_b   1.000
_cell.length_c   1.000
_cell.angle_alpha   90.00
_cell.angle_beta   90.00
_cell.angle_gamma   90.00
#
_symmetry.space_group_name_H-M   'P 1'
#
loop_
_entity.id
_entity.type
_entity.pdbx_description
1 polymer ?
#
loop_
_entity_poly.entity_id
_entity_poly.type
_entity_poly.pdbx_seq_one_letter_code
_entity_poly.pdbx_strand_id
1 'polypeptide(L)'
;MAEVSFRREIESLRLRDGDTFYGEGILAVTKALLQSGVAYVGGYQGAPVSHLLDVLVQSEDLLGELGIHLETCTNEAAAAAMLGASINYPLRGAVTWKSIVGT
;
A
#
# COMPACT_ATOMS: atom_id res chain seq x y z
N MET A 1 -6.28 -21.49 2.75
CA MET A 1 -6.68 -20.50 1.74
C MET A 1 -5.46 -20.32 0.85
N ALA A 2 -5.56 -20.47 -0.46
CA ALA A 2 -4.41 -20.30 -1.35
C ALA A 2 -3.99 -18.83 -1.34
N GLU A 3 -2.68 -18.58 -1.28
CA GLU A 3 -2.10 -17.24 -1.41
C GLU A 3 -2.49 -16.65 -2.77
N VAL A 4 -3.09 -15.45 -2.78
CA VAL A 4 -3.42 -14.75 -4.02
C VAL A 4 -2.16 -14.05 -4.50
N SER A 5 -1.64 -14.47 -5.65
CA SER A 5 -0.46 -13.87 -6.26
C SER A 5 -0.87 -12.79 -7.27
N PHE A 6 -0.32 -11.59 -7.12
CA PHE A 6 -0.53 -10.43 -7.99
C PHE A 6 0.69 -10.12 -8.86
N ARG A 7 1.60 -11.08 -9.02
CA ARG A 7 2.92 -10.83 -9.58
C ARG A 7 2.88 -10.30 -11.02
N ARG A 8 1.91 -10.73 -11.82
CA ARG A 8 1.73 -10.22 -13.20
C ARG A 8 1.05 -8.86 -13.20
N GLU A 9 0.11 -8.68 -12.29
CA GLU A 9 -0.72 -7.50 -12.17
C GLU A 9 0.08 -6.31 -11.62
N ILE A 10 1.11 -6.55 -10.82
CA ILE A 10 2.01 -5.52 -10.30
C ILE A 10 2.75 -4.76 -11.40
N GLU A 11 2.98 -5.37 -12.57
CA GLU A 11 3.54 -4.66 -13.73
C GLU A 11 2.66 -3.47 -14.17
N SER A 12 1.34 -3.54 -13.94
CA SER A 12 0.43 -2.42 -14.24
C SER A 12 0.68 -1.19 -13.36
N LEU A 13 1.35 -1.34 -12.21
CA LEU A 13 1.75 -0.23 -11.36
C LEU A 13 2.78 0.67 -12.06
N ARG A 14 3.58 0.11 -12.98
CA ARG A 14 4.58 0.83 -13.79
C ARG A 14 4.00 1.62 -14.98
N LEU A 15 2.71 1.46 -15.30
CA LEU A 15 2.07 2.22 -16.40
C LEU A 15 2.25 3.74 -16.20
N ARG A 16 2.53 4.45 -17.29
CA ARG A 16 2.89 5.87 -17.32
C ARG A 16 1.66 6.75 -17.53
N ASP A 17 1.88 8.06 -17.56
CA ASP A 17 0.84 9.01 -17.94
C ASP A 17 0.32 8.73 -19.36
N GLY A 18 -1.00 8.80 -19.53
CA GLY A 18 -1.69 8.45 -20.78
C GLY A 18 -1.98 6.95 -20.99
N ASP A 19 -1.40 6.05 -20.20
CA ASP A 19 -1.71 4.62 -20.30
C ASP A 19 -3.02 4.26 -19.58
N THR A 20 -3.85 3.41 -20.21
CA THR A 20 -5.08 2.92 -19.58
C THR A 20 -4.78 1.77 -18.62
N PHE A 21 -5.16 1.93 -17.35
CA PHE A 21 -5.07 0.88 -16.34
C PHE A 21 -6.29 -0.06 -16.41
N TYR A 22 -6.04 -1.37 -16.43
CA TYR A 22 -7.04 -2.42 -16.25
C TYR A 22 -6.58 -3.36 -15.14
N GLY A 23 -7.37 -3.49 -14.08
CA GLY A 23 -7.01 -4.33 -12.93
C GLY A 23 -8.01 -4.23 -11.79
N GLU A 24 -7.74 -4.98 -10.73
CA GLU A 24 -8.56 -4.97 -9.52
C GLU A 24 -8.48 -3.63 -8.78
N GLY A 25 -9.54 -3.30 -8.01
CA GLY A 25 -9.62 -2.04 -7.27
C GLY A 25 -8.45 -1.83 -6.30
N ILE A 26 -7.93 -2.90 -5.68
CA ILE A 26 -6.79 -2.85 -4.76
C ILE A 26 -5.48 -2.45 -5.47
N LEU A 27 -5.28 -2.90 -6.72
CA LEU A 27 -4.15 -2.48 -7.55
C LEU A 27 -4.33 -1.02 -8.00
N ALA A 28 -5.56 -0.62 -8.34
CA ALA A 28 -5.87 0.76 -8.69
C ALA A 28 -5.59 1.72 -7.52
N VAL A 29 -5.98 1.35 -6.29
CA VAL A 29 -5.68 2.11 -5.06
C VAL A 29 -4.17 2.18 -4.84
N THR A 30 -3.46 1.05 -4.97
CA THR A 30 -2.00 1.03 -4.84
C THR A 30 -1.36 1.97 -5.85
N LYS A 31 -1.73 1.89 -7.13
CA LYS A 31 -1.23 2.78 -8.17
C LYS A 31 -1.50 4.25 -7.86
N ALA A 32 -2.70 4.57 -7.40
CA ALA A 32 -3.07 5.93 -7.02
C ALA A 32 -2.22 6.47 -5.84
N LEU A 33 -1.90 5.63 -4.85
CA LEU A 33 -0.98 6.00 -3.76
C LEU A 33 0.41 6.31 -4.29
N LEU A 34 0.96 5.45 -5.16
CA LEU A 34 2.27 5.66 -5.78
C LEU A 34 2.31 6.97 -6.59
N GLN A 35 1.28 7.22 -7.40
CA GLN A 35 1.15 8.46 -8.18
C GLN A 35 0.94 9.70 -7.31
N SER A 36 0.43 9.55 -6.08
CA SER A 36 0.27 10.64 -5.12
C SER A 36 1.59 11.08 -4.47
N GLY A 37 2.69 10.39 -4.74
CA GLY A 37 4.01 10.70 -4.21
C GLY A 37 4.13 10.41 -2.72
N VAL A 38 3.62 9.25 -2.27
CA VAL A 38 3.86 8.78 -0.90
C VAL A 38 5.33 8.40 -0.72
N ALA A 39 5.91 8.78 0.41
CA ALA A 39 7.28 8.41 0.79
C ALA A 39 7.32 7.08 1.57
N TYR A 40 6.18 6.67 2.13
CA TYR A 40 6.04 5.40 2.81
C TYR A 40 4.62 4.85 2.73
N VAL A 41 4.52 3.53 2.78
CA VAL A 41 3.30 2.77 2.87
C VAL A 41 3.43 1.74 3.99
N GLY A 42 2.33 1.40 4.64
CA GLY A 42 2.37 0.34 5.64
C GLY A 42 1.00 -0.15 6.03
N GLY A 43 0.94 -1.09 6.94
CA GLY A 43 -0.35 -1.55 7.42
C GLY A 43 -0.32 -2.83 8.21
N TYR A 44 -1.48 -3.21 8.69
CA TYR A 44 -1.73 -4.44 9.40
C TYR A 44 -2.78 -5.27 8.65
N GLN A 45 -2.50 -6.56 8.47
CA GLN A 45 -3.41 -7.44 7.74
C GLN A 45 -4.73 -7.64 8.49
N GLY A 46 -5.83 -7.59 7.73
CA GLY A 46 -7.14 -8.03 8.19
C GLY A 46 -8.14 -8.02 7.04
N ALA A 47 -8.97 -9.05 6.91
CA ALA A 47 -10.05 -9.05 5.92
C ALA A 47 -10.99 -7.86 6.14
N PRO A 48 -11.47 -7.18 5.09
CA PRO A 48 -11.30 -7.46 3.67
C PRO A 48 -10.06 -6.80 3.01
N VAL A 49 -9.24 -6.07 3.77
CA VAL A 49 -8.09 -5.30 3.23
C VAL A 49 -6.77 -6.10 3.20
N SER A 50 -6.82 -7.41 3.51
CA SER A 50 -5.65 -8.31 3.46
C SER A 50 -4.91 -8.25 2.12
N HIS A 51 -5.66 -8.26 1.01
CA HIS A 51 -5.09 -8.24 -0.33
C HIS A 51 -4.38 -6.93 -0.70
N LEU A 52 -4.71 -5.82 -0.05
CA LEU A 52 -4.01 -4.56 -0.29
C LEU A 52 -2.57 -4.64 0.27
N LEU A 53 -2.39 -5.19 1.48
CA LEU A 53 -1.05 -5.36 2.02
C LEU A 53 -0.26 -6.42 1.23
N ASP A 54 -0.93 -7.49 0.77
CA ASP A 54 -0.29 -8.50 -0.10
C ASP A 54 0.28 -7.86 -1.37
N VAL A 55 -0.45 -6.94 -2.03
CA VAL A 55 0.06 -6.21 -3.20
C VAL A 55 1.23 -5.31 -2.85
N LEU A 56 1.17 -4.59 -1.73
CA LEU A 56 2.28 -3.74 -1.30
C LEU A 56 3.56 -4.55 -1.04
N VAL A 57 3.44 -5.69 -0.34
CA VAL A 57 4.55 -6.61 -0.07
C VAL A 57 5.08 -7.23 -1.34
N GLN A 58 4.21 -7.71 -2.24
CA GLN A 58 4.65 -8.27 -3.52
C GLN A 58 5.25 -7.21 -4.45
N SER A 59 5.01 -5.91 -4.20
CA SER A 59 5.58 -4.79 -4.96
C SER A 59 6.85 -4.20 -4.34
N GLU A 60 7.44 -4.82 -3.30
CA GLU A 60 8.57 -4.27 -2.54
C GLU A 60 9.75 -3.84 -3.41
N ASP A 61 10.10 -4.63 -4.44
CA ASP A 61 11.17 -4.26 -5.39
C ASP A 61 10.86 -2.93 -6.12
N LEU A 62 9.63 -2.76 -6.59
CA LEU A 62 9.17 -1.53 -7.25
C LEU A 62 9.14 -0.36 -6.26
N LEU A 63 8.70 -0.59 -5.02
CA LEU A 63 8.72 0.44 -3.98
C LEU A 63 10.15 0.91 -3.70
N GLY A 64 11.10 -0.03 -3.65
CA GLY A 64 12.53 0.25 -3.52
C GLY A 64 13.08 1.10 -4.66
N GLU A 65 12.73 0.79 -5.92
CA GLU A 65 13.08 1.61 -7.09
C GLU A 65 12.54 3.04 -6.99
N LEU A 66 11.36 3.22 -6.41
CA LEU A 66 10.69 4.51 -6.22
C LEU A 66 11.14 5.24 -4.94
N GLY A 67 11.96 4.61 -4.09
CA GLY A 67 12.39 5.17 -2.80
C GLY A 67 11.28 5.22 -1.74
N ILE A 68 10.30 4.32 -1.81
CA ILE A 68 9.14 4.26 -0.91
C ILE A 68 9.40 3.20 0.17
N HIS A 69 9.29 3.58 1.44
CA HIS A 69 9.43 2.64 2.56
C HIS A 69 8.16 1.80 2.74
N LEU A 70 8.30 0.48 2.83
CA LEU A 70 7.22 -0.44 3.19
C LEU A 70 7.39 -0.91 4.64
N GLU A 71 6.33 -0.87 5.43
CA GLU A 71 6.31 -1.44 6.77
C GLU A 71 5.11 -2.38 6.99
N THR A 72 5.39 -3.63 7.35
CA THR A 72 4.37 -4.59 7.80
C THR A 72 4.22 -4.51 9.32
N CYS A 73 3.15 -3.87 9.76
CA CYS A 73 2.92 -3.58 11.18
C CYS A 73 2.41 -4.82 11.93
N THR A 74 2.63 -4.85 13.25
CA THR A 74 2.19 -5.95 14.12
C THR A 74 0.75 -5.80 14.62
N ASN A 75 0.18 -4.60 14.56
CA ASN A 75 -1.21 -4.29 14.91
C ASN A 75 -1.64 -2.92 14.31
N GLU A 76 -2.93 -2.59 14.47
CA GLU A 76 -3.52 -1.34 13.99
C GLU A 76 -2.90 -0.10 14.65
N ALA A 77 -2.54 -0.19 15.93
CA ALA A 77 -1.92 0.93 16.65
C ALA A 77 -0.52 1.25 16.11
N ALA A 78 0.27 0.23 15.75
CA ALA A 78 1.57 0.39 15.11
C ALA A 78 1.42 1.01 13.71
N ALA A 79 0.45 0.56 12.92
CA ALA A 79 0.13 1.16 11.62
C ALA A 79 -0.28 2.63 11.75
N ALA A 80 -1.14 2.96 12.73
CA ALA A 80 -1.52 4.33 13.01
C ALA A 80 -0.34 5.18 13.50
N ALA A 81 0.55 4.63 14.32
CA ALA A 81 1.73 5.34 14.83
C ALA A 81 2.68 5.79 13.70
N MET A 82 2.78 5.02 12.60
CA MET A 82 3.55 5.44 11.43
C MET A 82 3.06 6.77 10.83
N LEU A 83 1.77 7.09 10.92
CA LEU A 83 1.25 8.40 10.46
C LEU A 83 1.86 9.57 11.24
N GLY A 84 2.44 9.32 12.42
CA GLY A 84 3.24 10.28 13.15
C GLY A 84 4.35 10.91 12.31
N ALA A 85 4.95 10.16 11.37
CA ALA A 85 5.96 10.73 10.46
C ALA A 85 5.36 11.84 9.57
N SER A 86 4.15 11.64 9.03
CA SER A 86 3.45 12.64 8.21
C SER A 86 2.89 13.81 9.03
N ILE A 87 2.70 13.63 10.34
CA ILE A 87 2.30 14.72 11.25
C ILE A 87 3.49 15.62 11.59
N ASN A 88 4.66 15.02 11.82
CA ASN A 88 5.83 15.74 12.31
C ASN A 88 6.76 16.25 11.19
N TYR A 89 6.67 15.67 9.99
CA TYR A 89 7.50 16.00 8.85
C TYR A 89 6.64 16.19 7.60
N PRO A 90 7.09 16.97 6.59
CA PRO A 90 6.37 17.17 5.32
C PRO A 90 6.48 15.93 4.41
N LEU A 91 6.19 14.76 4.96
CA LEU A 91 6.18 13.47 4.28
C LEU A 91 4.72 13.05 4.07
N ARG A 92 4.47 12.41 2.92
CA ARG A 92 3.18 11.79 2.63
C ARG A 92 3.29 10.30 2.93
N GLY A 93 2.44 9.80 3.81
CA GLY A 93 2.32 8.39 4.10
C GLY A 93 0.92 7.87 3.84
N ALA A 94 0.82 6.58 3.55
CA ALA A 94 -0.45 5.87 3.54
C ALA A 94 -0.34 4.60 4.36
N VAL A 95 -1.35 4.33 5.18
CA VAL A 95 -1.40 3.11 5.98
C VAL A 95 -2.77 2.49 5.89
N THR A 96 -2.82 1.16 5.91
CA THR A 96 -4.05 0.37 5.79
C THR A 96 -4.21 -0.59 6.96
N TRP A 97 -5.42 -0.71 7.48
CA TRP A 97 -5.81 -1.74 8.43
C TRP A 97 -7.33 -1.90 8.41
N LYS A 98 -7.81 -3.01 8.95
CA LYS A 98 -9.23 -3.18 9.24
C LYS A 98 -9.51 -2.62 10.63
N SER A 99 -10.32 -1.58 10.73
CA SER A 99 -10.90 -1.14 12.01
C SER A 99 -12.31 -1.72 12.17
N ILE A 100 -12.70 -2.04 13.40
CA ILE A 100 -14.13 -2.06 13.74
C ILE A 100 -14.60 -0.60 13.83
N VAL A 101 -15.77 -0.29 13.30
CA VAL A 101 -16.39 1.03 13.49
C VAL A 101 -16.82 1.12 14.96
N GLY A 102 -16.31 2.09 15.72
CA GLY A 102 -16.78 2.40 17.07
C GLY A 102 -15.86 2.04 18.25
N THR A 103 -14.54 1.87 18.02
CA THR A 103 -13.54 2.10 19.09
C THR A 103 -13.36 3.59 19.34
#